data_AF-X6CP58-F1
#
_entry.id   AF-X6CP58-F1
#
_cell.length_a   1.000
_cell.length_b   1.000
_cell.length_c   1.000
_cell.angle_alpha   90.00
_cell.angle_beta   90.00
_cell.angle_gamma   90.00
#
_symmetry.space_group_name_H-M   'P 1'
#
loop_
_entity.id
_entity.type
_entity.pdbx_description
1 polymer ?
#
loop_
_entity_poly.entity_id
_entity_poly.type
_entity_poly.pdbx_seq_one_letter_code
_entity_poly.pdbx_strand_id
1 'polypeptide(L)'
;MNIVSPTPAVARTAAPLDAPTPASITNAQAIHQAGTLVLPFLEHGKPVTTAALRTAMTTSFGGSDAQGFWVWKDAYEALETAQVLFLRRFGPPILSRSTTPRATLAMMKRIAELLPTHTRRSEIPVSRYDAAHIDDHLAL
;
A
#
# COMPACT_ATOMS: atom_id res chain seq x y z
N MET A 1 12.30 -75.72 5.58
CA MET A 1 12.51 -74.61 6.53
C MET A 1 12.58 -73.33 5.70
N ASN A 2 11.61 -72.44 5.93
CA ASN A 2 11.30 -71.23 5.15
C ASN A 2 12.43 -70.19 5.10
N ILE A 3 12.43 -69.34 4.07
CA ILE A 3 12.19 -67.88 4.19
C ILE A 3 11.99 -67.30 2.78
N VAL A 4 10.74 -66.93 2.48
CA VAL A 4 10.41 -65.94 1.45
C VAL A 4 10.45 -64.59 2.16
N SER A 5 11.34 -63.70 1.74
CA SER A 5 11.36 -62.31 2.20
C SER A 5 10.53 -61.45 1.25
N PRO A 6 9.55 -60.65 1.72
CA PRO A 6 8.90 -59.66 0.87
C PRO A 6 9.73 -58.39 0.79
N THR A 7 9.87 -57.83 -0.41
CA THR A 7 10.47 -56.51 -0.66
C THR A 7 9.54 -55.42 -0.10
N PRO A 8 10.03 -54.39 0.62
CA PRO A 8 9.18 -53.29 1.05
C PRO A 8 8.88 -52.37 -0.14
N ALA A 9 7.60 -52.15 -0.43
CA ALA A 9 7.17 -51.08 -1.32
C ALA A 9 7.28 -49.75 -0.57
N VAL A 10 8.17 -48.87 -1.03
CA VAL A 10 8.27 -47.50 -0.51
C VAL A 10 7.02 -46.73 -0.95
N ALA A 11 6.11 -46.49 -0.01
CA ALA A 11 5.03 -45.54 -0.19
C ALA A 11 5.65 -44.14 -0.31
N ARG A 12 5.65 -43.56 -1.51
CA ARG A 12 5.95 -42.15 -1.69
C ARG A 12 4.79 -41.36 -1.10
N THR A 13 4.98 -40.84 0.11
CA THR A 13 4.18 -39.73 0.62
C THR A 13 4.37 -38.57 -0.35
N ALA A 14 3.36 -38.28 -1.17
CA ALA A 14 3.31 -37.02 -1.88
C ALA A 14 3.24 -35.92 -0.81
N ALA A 15 4.26 -35.06 -0.80
CA ALA A 15 4.24 -33.85 0.02
C ALA A 15 2.96 -33.07 -0.28
N PRO A 16 2.33 -32.42 0.72
CA PRO A 16 1.23 -31.53 0.44
C PRO A 16 1.73 -30.51 -0.58
N LEU A 17 1.04 -30.38 -1.72
CA LEU A 17 1.21 -29.23 -2.59
C LEU A 17 0.97 -28.00 -1.72
N ASP A 18 2.02 -27.20 -1.53
CA ASP A 18 1.95 -25.92 -0.84
C ASP A 18 0.70 -25.20 -1.31
N ALA A 19 -0.30 -25.11 -0.42
CA ALA A 19 -1.39 -24.18 -0.62
C ALA A 19 -0.71 -22.81 -0.77
N PRO A 20 -1.03 -22.01 -1.80
CA PRO A 20 -0.37 -20.73 -1.99
C PRO A 20 -0.56 -19.93 -0.70
N THR A 21 0.53 -19.71 0.03
CA THR A 21 0.56 -18.77 1.14
C THR A 21 -0.01 -17.47 0.58
N PRO A 22 -1.09 -16.90 1.15
CA PRO A 22 -1.65 -15.66 0.63
C PRO A 22 -0.50 -14.66 0.56
N ALA A 23 -0.14 -14.24 -0.65
CA ALA A 23 0.97 -13.33 -0.86
C ALA A 23 0.71 -12.10 0.01
N SER A 24 1.57 -11.87 1.01
CA SER A 24 1.48 -10.68 1.84
C SER A 24 1.53 -9.47 0.91
N ILE A 25 0.53 -8.60 1.01
CA ILE A 25 0.50 -7.38 0.21
C ILE A 25 1.74 -6.55 0.55
N THR A 26 2.50 -6.16 -0.47
CA THR A 26 3.63 -5.25 -0.26
C THR A 26 3.11 -3.87 0.14
N ASN A 27 3.91 -3.09 0.87
CA ASN A 27 3.54 -1.71 1.23
C ASN A 27 3.14 -0.89 -0.01
N ALA A 28 3.86 -1.04 -1.12
CA ALA A 28 3.53 -0.33 -2.37
C ALA A 28 2.15 -0.71 -2.93
N GLN A 29 1.78 -2.00 -2.87
CA GLN A 29 0.44 -2.44 -3.28
C GLN A 29 -0.64 -1.91 -2.33
N ALA A 30 -0.41 -1.91 -1.02
CA ALA A 30 -1.34 -1.38 -0.03
C ALA A 30 -1.52 0.14 -0.18
N ILE A 31 -0.44 0.88 -0.45
CA ILE A 31 -0.48 2.33 -0.74
C ILE A 31 -1.26 2.60 -2.02
N HIS A 32 -1.01 1.82 -3.08
CA HIS A 32 -1.76 1.96 -4.33
C HIS A 32 -3.26 1.69 -4.15
N GLN A 33 -3.61 0.65 -3.40
CA GLN A 33 -5.01 0.36 -3.05
C GLN A 33 -5.64 1.49 -2.24
N ALA A 34 -4.94 2.01 -1.23
CA ALA A 34 -5.41 3.15 -0.44
C ALA A 34 -5.62 4.40 -1.32
N GLY A 35 -4.68 4.70 -2.23
CA GLY A 35 -4.82 5.79 -3.21
C GLY A 35 -6.02 5.60 -4.13
N THR A 36 -6.32 4.36 -4.52
CA THR A 36 -7.52 4.02 -5.31
C THR A 36 -8.81 4.27 -4.52
N LEU A 37 -8.83 3.98 -3.21
CA LEU A 37 -9.98 4.28 -2.34
C LEU A 37 -10.16 5.77 -2.08
N VAL A 38 -9.08 6.56 -2.13
CA VAL A 38 -9.11 8.02 -1.97
C VAL A 38 -9.52 8.74 -3.25
N LEU A 39 -9.19 8.19 -4.43
CA LEU A 39 -9.47 8.81 -5.74
C LEU A 39 -10.91 9.34 -5.89
N PRO A 40 -11.99 8.62 -5.51
CA PRO A 40 -13.36 9.12 -5.64
C PRO A 40 -13.61 10.45 -4.92
N PHE A 41 -12.88 10.78 -3.85
CA PHE A 41 -13.02 12.09 -3.21
C PHE A 41 -12.59 13.21 -4.16
N LEU A 42 -11.46 13.04 -4.84
CA LEU A 42 -10.95 14.00 -5.83
C LEU A 42 -11.89 14.09 -7.03
N GLU A 43 -12.41 12.97 -7.52
CA GLU A 43 -13.35 12.92 -8.65
C GLU A 43 -14.64 13.70 -8.37
N HIS A 44 -15.13 13.65 -7.13
CA HIS A 44 -16.33 14.38 -6.70
C HIS A 44 -16.03 15.77 -6.13
N GLY A 45 -14.77 16.22 -6.15
CA GLY A 45 -14.39 17.52 -5.58
C GLY A 45 -14.61 17.63 -4.07
N LYS A 46 -14.56 16.50 -3.35
CA LYS A 46 -14.78 16.42 -1.91
C LYS A 46 -13.45 16.45 -1.16
N PRO A 47 -13.34 17.22 -0.06
CA PRO A 47 -12.17 17.17 0.80
C PRO A 47 -11.96 15.77 1.38
N VAL A 48 -10.72 15.31 1.38
CA VAL A 48 -10.30 14.08 2.05
C VAL A 48 -10.02 14.43 3.51
N THR A 49 -10.84 13.93 4.42
CA THR A 49 -10.61 14.12 5.85
C THR A 49 -9.55 13.16 6.35
N THR A 50 -8.88 13.52 7.45
CA THR A 50 -7.94 12.61 8.15
C THR A 50 -8.60 11.29 8.55
N ALA A 51 -9.89 11.32 8.91
CA ALA A 51 -10.65 10.11 9.23
C ALA A 51 -10.86 9.22 8.00
N ALA A 52 -11.26 9.79 6.86
CA ALA A 52 -11.42 9.06 5.61
C ALA A 52 -10.10 8.44 5.14
N LEU A 53 -8.99 9.20 5.24
CA LEU A 53 -7.66 8.69 4.93
C LEU A 53 -7.27 7.53 5.84
N ARG A 54 -7.49 7.63 7.15
CA ARG A 54 -7.23 6.54 8.10
C ARG A 54 -8.06 5.30 7.79
N THR A 55 -9.33 5.45 7.39
CA THR A 55 -10.18 4.34 6.94
C THR A 55 -9.62 3.66 5.69
N ALA A 56 -9.23 4.42 4.67
CA ALA A 56 -8.64 3.88 3.44
C ALA A 56 -7.33 3.12 3.70
N MET A 57 -6.45 3.70 4.53
CA MET A 57 -5.19 3.07 4.94
C MET A 57 -5.43 1.78 5.73
N THR A 58 -6.31 1.82 6.74
CA THR A 58 -6.65 0.65 7.56
C THR A 58 -7.23 -0.49 6.73
N THR A 59 -8.07 -0.15 5.75
CA THR A 59 -8.66 -1.14 4.83
C THR A 59 -7.60 -1.79 3.95
N SER A 60 -6.63 -1.01 3.45
CA SER A 60 -5.64 -1.50 2.48
C SER A 60 -4.47 -2.24 3.13
N PHE A 61 -4.07 -1.82 4.34
CA PHE A 61 -3.00 -2.46 5.12
C PHE A 61 -3.51 -3.59 6.03
N GLY A 62 -4.82 -3.70 6.25
CA GLY A 62 -5.42 -4.72 7.12
C GLY A 62 -5.32 -4.42 8.63
N GLY A 63 -4.94 -3.20 9.01
CA GLY A 63 -4.81 -2.79 10.40
C GLY A 63 -4.51 -1.29 10.55
N SER A 64 -4.57 -0.78 11.78
CA SER A 64 -4.46 0.66 12.07
C SER A 64 -3.01 1.12 12.30
N ASP A 65 -2.79 2.45 12.23
CA ASP A 65 -1.51 3.08 12.58
C ASP A 65 -1.15 2.87 14.07
N ALA A 66 -2.14 2.84 14.95
CA ALA A 66 -1.94 2.55 16.38
C ALA A 66 -1.43 1.12 16.64
N GLN A 67 -1.70 0.19 15.73
CA GLN A 67 -1.20 -1.19 15.77
C GLN A 67 0.13 -1.36 15.00
N GLY A 68 0.66 -0.30 14.40
CA GLY A 68 1.92 -0.31 13.66
C GLY A 68 1.84 -0.89 12.23
N PHE A 69 0.64 -1.09 11.68
CA PHE A 69 0.47 -1.65 10.33
C PHE A 69 0.94 -0.69 9.22
N TRP A 70 0.89 0.61 9.48
CA TRP A 70 1.37 1.66 8.60
C TRP A 70 1.72 2.91 9.42
N VAL A 71 2.54 3.79 8.84
CA VAL A 71 2.88 5.09 9.42
C VAL A 71 2.28 6.23 8.59
N TRP A 72 2.21 7.43 9.16
CA TRP A 72 1.68 8.60 8.45
C TRP A 72 2.38 8.91 7.13
N LYS A 73 3.66 8.50 6.96
CA LYS A 73 4.36 8.60 5.68
C LYS A 73 3.66 7.78 4.59
N ASP A 74 3.26 6.54 4.87
CA ASP A 74 2.55 5.69 3.91
C ASP A 74 1.21 6.31 3.50
N ALA A 75 0.55 7.00 4.44
CA ALA A 75 -0.70 7.72 4.18
C ALA A 75 -0.50 8.92 3.24
N TYR A 76 0.63 9.62 3.36
CA TYR A 76 1.00 10.70 2.43
C TYR A 76 1.34 10.16 1.04
N GLU A 77 2.04 9.03 0.93
CA GLU A 77 2.29 8.37 -0.35
C GLU A 77 0.98 7.91 -1.03
N ALA A 78 -0.03 7.51 -0.25
CA ALA A 78 -1.36 7.18 -0.77
C ALA A 78 -2.11 8.42 -1.32
N LEU A 79 -1.96 9.58 -0.66
CA LEU A 79 -2.52 10.85 -1.14
C LEU A 79 -1.87 11.28 -2.47
N GLU A 80 -0.55 11.19 -2.59
CA GLU A 80 0.19 11.46 -3.83
C GLU A 80 -0.23 10.49 -4.94
N THR A 81 -0.39 9.22 -4.61
CA THR A 81 -0.89 8.19 -5.54
C THR A 81 -2.28 8.56 -6.06
N ALA A 82 -3.20 9.01 -5.21
CA ALA A 82 -4.52 9.46 -5.63
C ALA A 82 -4.46 10.65 -6.59
N GLN A 83 -3.57 11.62 -6.35
CA GLN A 83 -3.35 12.76 -7.27
C GLN A 83 -2.81 12.30 -8.63
N VAL A 84 -1.84 11.38 -8.65
CA VAL A 84 -1.30 10.82 -9.91
C VAL A 84 -2.39 10.08 -10.68
N LEU A 85 -3.20 9.26 -10.00
CA LEU A 85 -4.33 8.56 -10.63
C LEU A 85 -5.36 9.55 -11.19
N PHE A 86 -5.69 10.60 -10.43
CA PHE A 86 -6.59 11.65 -10.88
C PHE A 86 -6.04 12.36 -12.12
N LEU A 87 -4.77 12.78 -12.12
CA LEU A 87 -4.17 13.47 -13.26
C LEU A 87 -4.04 12.57 -14.49
N ARG A 88 -3.78 11.27 -14.32
CA ARG A 88 -3.78 10.31 -15.43
C ARG A 88 -5.14 10.22 -16.11
N ARG A 89 -6.23 10.32 -15.35
CA ARG A 89 -7.61 10.22 -15.85
C ARG A 89 -8.17 11.56 -16.34
N PHE A 90 -7.95 12.64 -15.58
CA PHE A 90 -8.57 13.94 -15.77
C PHE A 90 -7.62 15.04 -16.26
N GLY A 91 -6.31 14.79 -16.33
CA GLY A 91 -5.34 15.74 -16.86
C GLY A 91 -5.66 16.17 -18.30
N PRO A 92 -5.82 15.24 -19.26
CA PRO A 92 -6.19 15.60 -20.63
C PRO A 92 -7.47 16.43 -20.75
N PRO A 93 -8.62 16.08 -20.11
CA PRO A 93 -9.82 16.92 -20.18
C PRO A 93 -9.68 18.26 -19.42
N ILE A 94 -8.87 18.35 -18.37
CA ILE A 94 -8.56 19.64 -17.72
C ILE A 94 -7.80 20.54 -18.70
N LEU A 95 -6.79 20.00 -19.39
CA LEU A 95 -5.99 20.75 -20.34
C LEU A 95 -6.81 21.17 -21.56
N SER A 96 -7.66 20.29 -22.10
CA SER A 96 -8.46 20.60 -23.30
C SER A 96 -9.59 21.60 -23.03
N ARG A 97 -10.11 21.68 -21.81
CA ARG A 97 -11.20 22.60 -21.43
C ARG A 97 -10.71 23.93 -20.85
N SER A 98 -9.44 24.04 -20.48
CA SER A 98 -8.89 25.27 -19.92
C SER A 98 -8.47 26.23 -21.04
N THR A 99 -9.07 27.42 -21.06
CA THR A 99 -8.79 28.44 -22.10
C THR A 99 -7.45 29.15 -21.92
N THR A 100 -6.82 29.04 -20.73
CA THR A 100 -5.54 29.67 -20.42
C THR A 100 -4.70 28.81 -19.45
N PRO A 101 -3.36 28.93 -19.43
CA PRO A 101 -2.51 28.25 -18.43
C PRO A 101 -2.88 28.59 -16.98
N ARG A 102 -3.35 29.82 -16.73
CA ARG A 102 -3.81 30.26 -15.41
C ARG A 102 -5.06 29.50 -14.96
N ALA A 103 -5.98 29.22 -15.88
CA ALA A 103 -7.19 28.42 -15.59
C ALA A 103 -6.82 26.97 -15.25
N THR A 104 -5.89 26.37 -16.00
CA THR A 104 -5.34 25.03 -15.69
C THR A 104 -4.74 25.01 -14.28
N LEU A 105 -3.88 25.99 -13.95
CA LEU A 105 -3.25 26.08 -12.64
C LEU A 105 -4.29 26.27 -11.52
N ALA A 106 -5.32 27.09 -11.73
CA ALA A 106 -6.38 27.28 -10.76
C ALA A 106 -7.13 25.98 -10.48
N MET A 107 -7.43 25.18 -11.51
CA MET A 107 -8.06 23.87 -11.35
C MET A 107 -7.15 22.90 -10.59
N MET A 108 -5.86 22.83 -10.95
CA MET A 108 -4.88 21.98 -10.25
C MET A 108 -4.74 22.38 -8.77
N LYS A 109 -4.68 23.67 -8.46
CA LYS A 109 -4.66 24.18 -7.07
C LYS A 109 -5.90 23.75 -6.30
N ARG A 110 -7.08 23.88 -6.90
CA ARG A 110 -8.34 23.47 -6.26
C ARG A 110 -8.37 21.98 -5.94
N ILE A 111 -7.77 21.12 -6.77
CA ILE A 111 -7.63 19.69 -6.48
C ILE A 111 -6.62 19.44 -5.35
N ALA A 112 -5.50 20.16 -5.33
CA ALA A 112 -4.50 20.04 -4.26
C ALA A 112 -5.08 20.45 -2.89
N GLU A 113 -5.94 21.47 -2.85
CA GLU A 113 -6.63 21.95 -1.64
C GLU A 113 -7.64 20.94 -1.05
N LEU A 114 -8.03 19.90 -1.81
CA LEU A 114 -8.90 18.83 -1.29
C LEU A 114 -8.16 17.88 -0.36
N LEU A 115 -6.82 17.88 -0.34
CA LEU A 115 -6.05 16.94 0.44
C LEU A 115 -5.54 17.54 1.75
N PRO A 116 -5.41 16.73 2.82
CA PRO A 116 -4.78 17.17 4.05
C PRO A 116 -3.37 17.69 3.79
N THR A 117 -3.01 18.81 4.43
CA THR A 117 -1.62 19.27 4.43
C THR A 117 -0.74 18.26 5.16
N HIS A 118 0.45 18.01 4.64
CA HIS A 118 1.44 17.14 5.29
C HIS A 118 2.01 17.86 6.53
N THR A 119 1.33 17.76 7.66
CA THR A 119 1.70 18.49 8.89
C THR A 119 2.71 17.74 9.74
N ARG A 120 2.85 16.41 9.56
CA ARG A 120 3.88 15.63 10.26
C ARG A 120 5.11 15.46 9.37
N ARG A 121 6.13 16.25 9.67
CA ARG A 121 7.49 16.05 9.16
C ARG A 121 7.96 14.68 9.64
N SER A 122 8.49 13.87 8.74
CA SER A 122 8.85 12.46 8.95
C SER A 122 9.65 12.24 10.23
N GLU A 123 8.97 11.86 11.31
CA GLU A 123 9.59 11.16 12.43
C GLU A 123 9.90 9.77 11.90
N ILE A 124 11.07 9.59 11.29
CA ILE A 124 11.58 8.26 10.97
C ILE A 124 11.86 7.62 12.33
N PRO A 125 11.15 6.57 12.77
CA PRO A 125 11.59 5.82 13.92
C PRO A 125 12.90 5.16 13.51
N VAL A 126 14.00 5.57 14.16
CA VAL A 126 15.36 5.01 13.98
C VAL A 126 15.34 3.47 14.07
N SER A 127 14.34 2.88 14.72
CA SER A 127 14.19 1.44 14.92
C SER A 127 13.85 0.62 13.66
N ARG A 128 13.51 1.22 12.49
CA ARG A 128 13.20 0.41 11.28
C ARG A 128 14.44 -0.17 10.59
N TYR A 129 15.65 0.23 10.97
CA TYR A 129 16.90 -0.30 10.40
C TYR A 129 17.57 -1.41 11.24
N ASP A 130 17.18 -1.62 12.51
CA ASP A 130 17.90 -2.56 13.40
C ASP A 130 17.43 -4.01 13.29
N ALA A 131 16.31 -4.31 12.65
CA ALA A 131 15.82 -5.68 12.52
C ALA A 131 16.53 -6.51 11.43
N ALA A 132 17.44 -5.91 10.65
CA ALA A 132 18.17 -6.61 9.59
C ALA A 132 19.66 -6.86 9.92
N HIS A 133 20.11 -6.56 11.14
CA HIS A 133 21.54 -6.63 11.49
C HIS A 133 21.90 -7.44 12.75
N ILE A 134 20.94 -8.17 13.34
CA ILE A 134 21.16 -8.91 14.60
C ILE A 134 21.07 -10.45 14.45
N ASP A 135 20.96 -10.99 13.23
CA ASP A 135 20.90 -12.45 13.01
C ASP A 135 22.22 -13.09 12.52
N ASP A 136 23.37 -12.41 12.64
CA ASP A 136 24.67 -12.95 12.16
C ASP A 136 25.68 -13.32 13.27
N HIS A 137 25.27 -13.37 14.55
CA HIS A 137 26.19 -13.66 15.66
C HIS A 137 25.77 -14.75 16.65
N LEU A 138 24.79 -15.59 16.32
CA LEU A 138 24.48 -16.78 17.13
C LEU A 138 24.30 -18.04 16.26
N ALA A 139 25.38 -18.47 15.63
CA ALA A 139 25.61 -19.87 15.33
C ALA A 139 27.03 -20.23 15.79
N LEU A 140 27.09 -21.23 16.68
CA LEU A 140 28.30 -21.91 17.16
C LEU A 140 29.17 -22.44 16.03
#